data_AF-A0A955D8K8-F1
#
_entry.id   AF-A0A955D8K8-F1
#
_cell.length_a   1.000
_cell.length_b   1.000
_cell.length_c   1.000
_cell.angle_alpha   90.00
_cell.angle_beta   90.00
_cell.angle_gamma   90.00
#
_symmetry.space_group_name_H-M   'P 1'
#
loop_
_entity.id
_entity.type
_entity.pdbx_description
1 polymer ?
#
loop_
_entity_poly.entity_id
_entity_poly.type
_entity_poly.pdbx_seq_one_letter_code
_entity_poly.pdbx_strand_id
1 'polypeptide(L)'
;MAYDSTRGVTVLFGGYDEVVNNAETWEWDGDQWSLRATSGPLARAYHSMVYDSGRGVSVLFGGSTVFFLGSPLGDTWEWDGASWTQRQLTGPSARTQTAMAYDSARGVIVLFGGWDGTDRADTWEYNGSQWSLRSTVGPSPRHAHALVYDSTRGVCVLFGGDAGGHNDETWEWNGVAWTQRPGPSPGRTYLHQMVYDPDWGRTVLFGGESPGIGARNQTWSWDGASWSQLPFAGPSARWEPGLAYDSGRNVTVLFGGETNLPFGDTWELGPPCQQPVVAVHPFGRSVCPSAQTRFTVAATNPGVSYQWQVLGGPASAWTDLVEGANVIGGQPVLTATGATSESLVADGGLAGWIAGLQFRCVLRTACGEAISNAAPLGTVPDMTATANPFLPGFGVPDGIVNNEDFFFYLALFAAGDPRADVTTGAIPGLAGFGTPNGMLDSNDFFHYLALFASGC
;
A
#
# COMPACT_ATOMS: atom_id res chain seq x y z
N MET A 1 -9.42 -17.89 -6.07
CA MET A 1 -8.41 -17.23 -5.21
C MET A 1 -9.04 -16.90 -3.86
N ALA A 2 -8.23 -16.75 -2.81
CA ALA A 2 -8.67 -16.26 -1.51
C ALA A 2 -7.55 -15.44 -0.86
N TYR A 3 -7.89 -14.31 -0.23
CA TYR A 3 -6.92 -13.47 0.47
C TYR A 3 -6.73 -13.95 1.91
N ASP A 4 -5.52 -14.39 2.22
CA ASP A 4 -5.10 -14.76 3.57
C ASP A 4 -4.64 -13.51 4.31
N SER A 5 -5.56 -12.92 5.08
CA SER A 5 -5.30 -11.68 5.81
C SER A 5 -4.35 -11.85 6.99
N THR A 6 -4.11 -13.08 7.49
CA THR A 6 -3.13 -13.29 8.57
C THR A 6 -1.70 -13.25 8.06
N ARG A 7 -1.48 -13.67 6.81
CA ARG A 7 -0.16 -13.72 6.18
C ARG A 7 0.06 -12.59 5.17
N GLY A 8 -0.98 -11.84 4.83
CA GLY A 8 -0.92 -10.75 3.85
C GLY A 8 -0.66 -11.26 2.43
N VAL A 9 -1.21 -12.42 2.05
CA VAL A 9 -0.98 -13.03 0.74
C VAL A 9 -2.28 -13.44 0.05
N THR A 10 -2.32 -13.34 -1.28
CA THR A 10 -3.41 -13.94 -2.07
C THR A 10 -3.04 -15.37 -2.45
N VAL A 11 -3.87 -16.33 -2.06
CA VAL A 11 -3.72 -17.75 -2.42
C VAL A 11 -4.49 -18.04 -3.70
N LEU A 12 -3.82 -18.63 -4.68
CA LEU A 12 -4.37 -19.17 -5.92
C LEU A 12 -4.16 -20.69 -5.93
N PHE A 13 -5.20 -21.42 -6.34
CA PHE A 13 -5.11 -22.85 -6.59
C PHE A 13 -5.85 -23.20 -7.87
N GLY A 14 -5.30 -24.13 -8.64
CA GLY A 14 -5.93 -24.70 -9.82
C GLY A 14 -6.21 -23.69 -10.93
N GLY A 15 -7.29 -23.92 -11.67
CA GLY A 15 -7.61 -23.19 -12.90
C GLY A 15 -7.30 -23.98 -14.16
N TYR A 16 -7.63 -23.40 -15.31
CA TYR A 16 -7.47 -23.98 -16.64
C TYR A 16 -6.55 -23.09 -17.48
N ASP A 17 -5.55 -23.69 -18.14
CA ASP A 17 -4.53 -22.96 -18.91
C ASP A 17 -4.68 -23.15 -20.43
N GLU A 18 -5.90 -23.42 -20.91
CA GLU A 18 -6.24 -23.82 -22.28
C GLU A 18 -5.85 -25.25 -22.70
N VAL A 19 -5.00 -25.93 -21.92
CA VAL A 19 -4.53 -27.30 -22.26
C VAL A 19 -4.96 -28.30 -21.19
N VAL A 20 -4.76 -27.97 -19.92
CA VAL A 20 -5.06 -28.85 -18.78
C VAL A 20 -5.56 -28.06 -17.58
N ASN A 21 -6.21 -28.77 -16.66
CA ASN A 21 -6.40 -28.24 -15.31
C ASN A 21 -5.06 -28.26 -14.56
N ASN A 22 -4.86 -27.25 -13.72
CA ASN A 22 -3.67 -27.11 -12.89
C ASN A 22 -3.94 -27.59 -11.44
N ALA A 23 -2.92 -28.08 -10.73
CA ALA A 23 -2.97 -28.55 -9.33
C ALA A 23 -1.99 -27.80 -8.40
N GLU A 24 -1.40 -26.73 -8.89
CA GLU A 24 -0.42 -25.91 -8.18
C GLU A 24 -1.13 -24.92 -7.26
N THR A 25 -0.44 -24.59 -6.18
CA THR A 25 -0.81 -23.53 -5.25
C THR A 25 0.22 -22.43 -5.36
N TRP A 26 -0.23 -21.22 -5.71
CA TRP A 26 0.60 -20.04 -5.82
C TRP A 26 0.18 -19.02 -4.77
N GLU A 27 1.14 -18.26 -4.25
CA GLU A 27 0.88 -17.15 -3.34
C GLU A 27 1.47 -15.86 -3.89
N TRP A 28 0.71 -14.77 -3.81
CA TRP A 28 1.14 -13.42 -4.16
C TRP A 28 1.28 -12.58 -2.91
N ASP A 29 2.44 -11.95 -2.73
CA ASP A 29 2.81 -11.16 -1.54
C ASP A 29 2.62 -9.65 -1.71
N GLY A 30 2.04 -9.21 -2.83
CA GLY A 30 1.94 -7.80 -3.19
C GLY A 30 2.95 -7.36 -4.25
N ASP A 31 4.01 -8.15 -4.50
CA ASP A 31 5.04 -7.87 -5.50
C ASP A 31 5.17 -9.04 -6.49
N GLN A 32 5.31 -10.28 -5.99
CA GLN A 32 5.63 -11.43 -6.83
C GLN A 32 4.79 -12.67 -6.50
N TRP A 33 4.60 -13.51 -7.51
CA TRP A 33 3.99 -14.83 -7.36
C TRP A 33 5.06 -15.87 -7.00
N SER A 34 4.80 -16.66 -5.97
CA SER A 34 5.66 -17.76 -5.51
C SER A 34 4.88 -19.08 -5.53
N LEU A 35 5.45 -20.11 -6.16
CA LEU A 35 4.91 -21.48 -6.14
C LEU A 35 5.10 -22.08 -4.73
N ARG A 36 4.00 -22.50 -4.10
CA ARG A 36 3.99 -23.02 -2.73
C ARG A 36 3.83 -24.52 -2.62
N ALA A 37 3.00 -25.12 -3.48
CA ALA A 37 2.75 -26.55 -3.47
C ALA A 37 2.35 -27.07 -4.86
N THR A 38 2.73 -28.31 -5.16
CA THR A 38 2.33 -29.07 -6.36
C THR A 38 1.58 -30.36 -6.01
N SER A 39 1.28 -30.55 -4.73
CA SER A 39 0.58 -31.70 -4.17
C SER A 39 -0.59 -31.24 -3.30
N GLY A 40 -1.60 -32.09 -3.14
CA GLY A 40 -2.84 -31.76 -2.44
C GLY A 40 -4.08 -32.15 -3.27
N PRO A 41 -5.05 -31.23 -3.45
CA PRO A 41 -6.23 -31.52 -4.26
C PRO A 41 -5.86 -31.85 -5.71
N LEU A 42 -6.65 -32.71 -6.35
CA LEU A 42 -6.52 -32.97 -7.79
C LEU A 42 -6.63 -31.68 -8.62
N ALA A 43 -5.96 -31.68 -9.78
CA ALA A 43 -6.06 -30.62 -10.76
C ALA A 43 -7.52 -30.34 -11.13
N ARG A 44 -7.96 -29.08 -11.00
CA ARG A 44 -9.37 -28.72 -11.21
C ARG A 44 -9.59 -27.24 -11.56
N ALA A 45 -10.69 -26.99 -12.25
CA ALA A 45 -11.27 -25.66 -12.46
C ALA A 45 -12.68 -25.57 -11.85
N TYR A 46 -13.26 -24.38 -11.86
CA TYR A 46 -14.64 -24.11 -11.43
C TYR A 46 -14.98 -24.48 -9.97
N HIS A 47 -13.96 -24.59 -9.12
CA HIS A 47 -14.11 -24.78 -7.69
C HIS A 47 -14.33 -23.44 -7.00
N SER A 48 -14.86 -23.47 -5.78
CA SER A 48 -14.91 -22.28 -4.92
C SER A 48 -13.82 -22.36 -3.86
N MET A 49 -13.24 -21.20 -3.52
CA MET A 49 -12.26 -21.09 -2.45
C MET A 49 -12.50 -19.80 -1.67
N VAL A 50 -12.44 -19.87 -0.34
CA VAL A 50 -12.58 -18.71 0.55
C VAL A 50 -11.66 -18.85 1.75
N TYR A 51 -11.23 -17.72 2.32
CA TYR A 51 -10.38 -17.69 3.51
C TYR A 51 -11.22 -17.61 4.78
N ASP A 52 -11.02 -18.57 5.69
CA ASP A 52 -11.57 -18.59 7.03
C ASP A 52 -10.56 -17.93 7.98
N SER A 53 -10.73 -16.62 8.20
CA SER A 53 -9.80 -15.84 9.02
C SER A 53 -9.87 -16.18 10.51
N GLY A 54 -10.96 -16.79 10.99
CA GLY A 54 -11.07 -17.25 12.38
C GLY A 54 -10.22 -18.50 12.66
N ARG A 55 -9.98 -19.33 11.65
CA ARG A 55 -9.14 -20.54 11.74
C ARG A 55 -7.78 -20.42 11.05
N GLY A 56 -7.58 -19.37 10.26
CA GLY A 56 -6.34 -19.15 9.53
C GLY A 56 -6.14 -20.11 8.35
N VAL A 57 -7.22 -20.52 7.67
CA VAL A 57 -7.14 -21.51 6.57
C VAL A 57 -7.92 -21.08 5.33
N SER A 58 -7.39 -21.35 4.15
CA SER A 58 -8.16 -21.29 2.90
C SER A 58 -8.92 -22.60 2.70
N VAL A 59 -10.24 -22.51 2.51
CA VAL A 59 -11.11 -23.67 2.31
C VAL A 59 -11.54 -23.75 0.86
N LEU A 60 -11.31 -24.90 0.23
CA LEU A 60 -11.68 -25.22 -1.13
C LEU A 60 -12.80 -26.27 -1.14
N PHE A 61 -13.77 -26.10 -2.04
CA PHE A 61 -14.81 -27.08 -2.29
C PHE A 61 -15.10 -27.24 -3.79
N GLY A 62 -15.30 -28.49 -4.18
CA GLY A 62 -15.85 -28.86 -5.48
C GLY A 62 -14.94 -28.59 -6.68
N GLY A 63 -15.55 -28.23 -7.81
CA GLY A 63 -14.88 -28.08 -9.10
C GLY A 63 -14.91 -29.35 -9.96
N SER A 64 -14.21 -29.33 -11.09
CA SER A 64 -14.18 -30.43 -12.06
C SER A 64 -12.76 -30.75 -12.50
N THR A 65 -12.44 -32.05 -12.67
CA THR A 65 -11.14 -32.50 -13.20
C THR A 65 -11.05 -32.49 -14.71
N VAL A 66 -12.16 -32.34 -15.43
CA VAL A 66 -12.15 -32.18 -16.90
C VAL A 66 -12.92 -30.94 -17.33
N PHE A 67 -12.45 -30.36 -18.44
CA PHE A 67 -13.11 -29.25 -19.12
C PHE A 67 -14.41 -29.77 -19.76
N PHE A 68 -15.51 -29.00 -19.65
CA PHE A 68 -16.89 -29.39 -19.97
C PHE A 68 -17.49 -30.49 -19.08
N LEU A 69 -17.85 -30.11 -17.85
CA LEU A 69 -18.98 -30.67 -17.08
C LEU A 69 -18.98 -32.19 -16.78
N GLY A 70 -17.89 -32.90 -17.02
CA GLY A 70 -17.72 -34.30 -16.64
C GLY A 70 -17.04 -34.43 -15.27
N SER A 71 -17.61 -35.21 -14.35
CA SER A 71 -17.00 -35.55 -13.05
C SER A 71 -16.80 -34.37 -12.07
N PRO A 72 -17.88 -33.73 -11.62
CA PRO A 72 -17.79 -32.78 -10.52
C PRO A 72 -17.22 -33.45 -9.26
N LEU A 73 -16.54 -32.66 -8.46
CA LEU A 73 -15.93 -33.07 -7.19
C LEU A 73 -16.75 -32.51 -6.03
N GLY A 74 -16.69 -33.19 -4.88
CA GLY A 74 -17.42 -32.80 -3.66
C GLY A 74 -16.54 -32.88 -2.40
N ASP A 75 -15.23 -32.95 -2.60
CA ASP A 75 -14.24 -32.93 -1.53
C ASP A 75 -14.07 -31.51 -0.97
N THR A 76 -13.79 -31.45 0.34
CA THR A 76 -13.41 -30.22 1.04
C THR A 76 -11.95 -30.29 1.41
N TRP A 77 -11.19 -29.25 1.09
CA TRP A 77 -9.77 -29.15 1.40
C TRP A 77 -9.47 -27.87 2.19
N GLU A 78 -8.51 -27.94 3.08
CA GLU A 78 -8.05 -26.80 3.89
C GLU A 78 -6.55 -26.59 3.67
N TRP A 79 -6.16 -25.36 3.37
CA TRP A 79 -4.76 -24.91 3.24
C TRP A 79 -4.40 -24.07 4.47
N ASP A 80 -3.37 -24.48 5.20
CA ASP A 80 -2.88 -23.83 6.41
C ASP A 80 -1.72 -22.83 6.19
N GLY A 81 -1.40 -22.54 4.92
CA GLY A 81 -0.22 -21.75 4.53
C GLY A 81 1.03 -22.56 4.22
N ALA A 82 1.01 -23.87 4.47
CA ALA A 82 2.11 -24.78 4.19
C ALA A 82 1.69 -26.06 3.47
N SER A 83 0.52 -26.62 3.81
CA SER A 83 0.04 -27.89 3.28
C SER A 83 -1.48 -27.96 3.14
N TRP A 84 -1.93 -28.76 2.17
CA TRP A 84 -3.33 -29.07 1.95
C TRP A 84 -3.75 -30.30 2.77
N THR A 85 -4.85 -30.19 3.51
CA THR A 85 -5.48 -31.30 4.24
C THR A 85 -6.89 -31.56 3.71
N GLN A 86 -7.16 -32.78 3.24
CA GLN A 86 -8.51 -33.18 2.85
C GLN A 86 -9.36 -33.47 4.09
N ARG A 87 -10.56 -32.88 4.15
CA ARG A 87 -11.53 -33.13 5.21
C ARG A 87 -12.50 -34.23 4.76
N GLN A 88 -12.56 -35.32 5.51
CA GLN A 88 -13.47 -36.44 5.25
C GLN A 88 -14.84 -36.14 5.86
N LEU A 89 -15.69 -35.44 5.11
CA LEU A 89 -16.96 -34.90 5.58
C LEU A 89 -18.12 -35.36 4.71
N THR A 90 -19.27 -35.59 5.33
CA THR A 90 -20.56 -35.58 4.62
C THR A 90 -21.00 -34.15 4.39
N GLY A 91 -21.53 -33.82 3.23
CA GLY A 91 -21.90 -32.44 2.89
C GLY A 91 -22.64 -32.31 1.57
N PRO A 92 -22.55 -31.14 0.91
CA PRO A 92 -23.16 -30.94 -0.40
C PRO A 92 -22.71 -32.01 -1.41
N SER A 93 -23.58 -32.34 -2.37
CA SER A 93 -23.19 -33.21 -3.50
C SER A 93 -22.03 -32.60 -4.28
N ALA A 94 -21.27 -33.46 -4.95
CA ALA A 94 -20.20 -33.04 -5.84
C ALA A 94 -20.73 -32.09 -6.92
N ARG A 95 -20.14 -30.90 -7.07
CA ARG A 95 -20.66 -29.83 -7.94
C ARG A 95 -19.59 -28.80 -8.34
N THR A 96 -19.88 -28.06 -9.40
CA THR A 96 -19.05 -26.96 -9.94
C THR A 96 -19.76 -25.62 -9.83
N GLN A 97 -19.00 -24.53 -10.00
CA GLN A 97 -19.52 -23.16 -10.13
C GLN A 97 -20.48 -22.78 -9.00
N THR A 98 -20.15 -23.24 -7.80
CA THR A 98 -20.73 -22.79 -6.54
C THR A 98 -20.24 -21.39 -6.19
N ALA A 99 -20.87 -20.76 -5.20
CA ALA A 99 -20.33 -19.57 -4.57
C ALA A 99 -20.20 -19.79 -3.06
N MET A 100 -19.08 -19.33 -2.49
CA MET A 100 -18.77 -19.46 -1.06
C MET A 100 -18.37 -18.12 -0.47
N ALA A 101 -18.82 -17.85 0.75
CA ALA A 101 -18.42 -16.67 1.53
C ALA A 101 -18.18 -17.03 3.00
N TYR A 102 -17.17 -16.42 3.63
CA TYR A 102 -16.91 -16.60 5.05
C TYR A 102 -17.67 -15.54 5.86
N ASP A 103 -18.66 -15.99 6.62
CA ASP A 103 -19.36 -15.20 7.61
C ASP A 103 -18.52 -15.14 8.88
N SER A 104 -17.71 -14.09 9.00
CA SER A 104 -16.78 -13.91 10.12
C SER A 104 -17.48 -13.60 11.45
N ALA A 105 -18.73 -13.13 11.44
CA ALA A 105 -19.47 -12.89 12.69
C ALA A 105 -19.96 -14.21 13.31
N ARG A 106 -20.29 -15.20 12.47
CA ARG A 106 -20.75 -16.53 12.93
C ARG A 106 -19.67 -17.60 12.88
N GLY A 107 -18.51 -17.33 12.26
CA GLY A 107 -17.41 -18.27 12.12
C GLY A 107 -17.77 -19.46 11.23
N VAL A 108 -18.53 -19.21 10.15
CA VAL A 108 -18.97 -20.27 9.22
C VAL A 108 -18.75 -19.85 7.78
N ILE A 109 -18.49 -20.82 6.91
CA ILE A 109 -18.51 -20.62 5.46
C ILE A 109 -19.90 -20.98 4.95
N VAL A 110 -20.54 -20.05 4.24
CA VAL A 110 -21.80 -20.24 3.55
C VAL A 110 -21.51 -20.66 2.11
N LEU A 111 -22.13 -21.74 1.65
CA LEU A 111 -22.13 -22.20 0.26
C LEU A 111 -23.55 -22.14 -0.30
N PHE A 112 -23.72 -21.64 -1.52
CA PHE A 112 -25.00 -21.66 -2.22
C PHE A 112 -24.88 -22.18 -3.66
N GLY A 113 -25.83 -23.03 -4.03
CA GLY A 113 -26.11 -23.44 -5.40
C GLY A 113 -25.04 -24.33 -6.05
N GLY A 114 -24.76 -24.08 -7.32
CA GLY A 114 -23.83 -24.83 -8.16
C GLY A 114 -24.51 -25.87 -9.05
N TRP A 115 -23.71 -26.54 -9.87
CA TRP A 115 -24.18 -27.48 -10.89
C TRP A 115 -23.59 -28.88 -10.69
N ASP A 116 -24.44 -29.91 -10.69
CA ASP A 116 -24.03 -31.33 -10.56
C ASP A 116 -24.65 -32.26 -11.62
N GLY A 117 -24.92 -31.70 -12.80
CA GLY A 117 -25.86 -32.26 -13.78
C GLY A 117 -27.21 -31.53 -13.76
N THR A 118 -27.52 -30.91 -12.62
CA THR A 118 -28.69 -30.05 -12.40
C THR A 118 -28.30 -28.85 -11.55
N ASP A 119 -28.96 -27.71 -11.77
CA ASP A 119 -28.80 -26.54 -10.91
C ASP A 119 -29.32 -26.81 -9.49
N ARG A 120 -28.61 -26.28 -8.50
CA ARG A 120 -28.95 -26.43 -7.08
C ARG A 120 -29.34 -25.10 -6.44
N ALA A 121 -30.21 -25.17 -5.43
CA ALA A 121 -30.72 -24.03 -4.65
C ALA A 121 -30.50 -24.19 -3.13
N ASP A 122 -29.75 -25.21 -2.73
CA ASP A 122 -29.45 -25.49 -1.34
C ASP A 122 -28.38 -24.53 -0.80
N THR A 123 -28.57 -24.15 0.47
CA THR A 123 -27.62 -23.35 1.26
C THR A 123 -27.02 -24.24 2.32
N TRP A 124 -25.70 -24.35 2.32
CA TRP A 124 -24.94 -25.14 3.30
C TRP A 124 -24.03 -24.23 4.12
N GLU A 125 -23.77 -24.62 5.37
CA GLU A 125 -22.79 -23.95 6.23
C GLU A 125 -21.72 -24.94 6.71
N TYR A 126 -20.46 -24.53 6.62
CA TYR A 126 -19.31 -25.24 7.15
C TYR A 126 -18.71 -24.49 8.34
N ASN A 127 -18.58 -25.16 9.47
CA ASN A 127 -18.06 -24.57 10.72
C ASN A 127 -16.61 -24.97 11.04
N GLY A 128 -15.87 -25.49 10.07
CA GLY A 128 -14.52 -26.04 10.27
C GLY A 128 -14.46 -27.50 10.72
N SER A 129 -15.59 -28.11 11.04
CA SER A 129 -15.68 -29.52 11.44
C SER A 129 -16.73 -30.32 10.67
N GLN A 130 -17.80 -29.67 10.19
CA GLN A 130 -18.89 -30.35 9.51
C GLN A 130 -19.67 -29.39 8.60
N TRP A 131 -20.25 -29.93 7.54
CA TRP A 131 -21.25 -29.26 6.72
C TRP A 131 -22.65 -29.48 7.29
N SER A 132 -23.49 -28.45 7.26
CA SER A 132 -24.90 -28.50 7.66
C SER A 132 -25.78 -27.86 6.61
N LEU A 133 -26.81 -28.57 6.13
CA LEU A 133 -27.83 -28.00 5.25
C LEU A 133 -28.68 -27.01 6.06
N ARG A 134 -28.74 -25.76 5.60
CA ARG A 134 -29.42 -24.66 6.31
C ARG A 134 -30.75 -24.28 5.70
N SER A 135 -30.83 -24.24 4.38
CA SER A 135 -32.05 -23.87 3.67
C SER A 135 -32.08 -24.50 2.27
N THR A 136 -33.29 -24.77 1.79
CA THR A 136 -33.60 -25.05 0.38
C THR A 136 -34.63 -24.06 -0.18
N VAL A 137 -34.94 -23.02 0.60
CA VAL A 137 -35.87 -21.94 0.26
C VAL A 137 -35.08 -20.65 0.11
N GLY A 138 -35.36 -19.89 -0.95
CA GLY A 138 -34.65 -18.65 -1.25
C GLY A 138 -34.48 -18.47 -2.77
N PRO A 139 -33.28 -18.07 -3.23
CA PRO A 139 -33.01 -17.91 -4.65
C PRO A 139 -33.30 -19.20 -5.44
N SER A 140 -33.73 -19.05 -6.69
CA SER A 140 -33.92 -20.20 -7.59
C SER A 140 -32.60 -20.98 -7.79
N PRO A 141 -32.68 -22.28 -8.18
CA PRO A 141 -31.49 -23.06 -8.48
C PRO A 141 -30.62 -22.37 -9.53
N ARG A 142 -29.31 -22.29 -9.28
CA ARG A 142 -28.37 -21.60 -10.19
C ARG A 142 -26.91 -21.98 -9.97
N HIS A 143 -26.08 -21.67 -10.96
CA HIS A 143 -24.62 -21.72 -10.91
C HIS A 143 -23.99 -20.45 -11.49
N ALA A 144 -22.66 -20.31 -11.42
CA ALA A 144 -21.91 -19.19 -12.00
C ALA A 144 -22.35 -17.79 -11.48
N HIS A 145 -22.93 -17.76 -10.28
CA HIS A 145 -23.20 -16.56 -9.48
C HIS A 145 -22.03 -16.26 -8.54
N ALA A 146 -22.04 -15.07 -7.94
CA ALA A 146 -21.10 -14.68 -6.90
C ALA A 146 -21.80 -14.49 -5.55
N LEU A 147 -21.06 -14.75 -4.46
CA LEU A 147 -21.51 -14.64 -3.07
C LEU A 147 -20.38 -14.01 -2.25
N VAL A 148 -20.68 -12.97 -1.49
CA VAL A 148 -19.71 -12.31 -0.59
C VAL A 148 -20.31 -12.04 0.77
N TYR A 149 -19.50 -11.89 1.80
CA TYR A 149 -19.96 -11.51 3.13
C TYR A 149 -19.77 -10.01 3.36
N ASP A 150 -20.87 -9.30 3.56
CA ASP A 150 -20.87 -7.90 4.00
C ASP A 150 -20.74 -7.88 5.52
N SER A 151 -19.51 -7.64 5.99
CA SER A 151 -19.20 -7.69 7.42
C SER A 151 -19.77 -6.52 8.22
N THR A 152 -20.07 -5.39 7.57
CA THR A 152 -20.71 -4.23 8.24
C THR A 152 -22.17 -4.52 8.54
N ARG A 153 -22.87 -5.18 7.63
CA ARG A 153 -24.31 -5.48 7.75
C ARG A 153 -24.60 -6.89 8.28
N GLY A 154 -23.59 -7.75 8.36
CA GLY A 154 -23.72 -9.11 8.88
C GLY A 154 -24.56 -10.02 7.98
N VAL A 155 -24.42 -9.88 6.65
CA VAL A 155 -25.18 -10.66 5.67
C VAL A 155 -24.30 -11.15 4.52
N CYS A 156 -24.60 -12.32 3.96
CA CYS A 156 -24.03 -12.69 2.66
C CYS A 156 -24.88 -12.10 1.54
N VAL A 157 -24.24 -11.46 0.56
CA VAL A 157 -24.88 -10.87 -0.63
C VAL A 157 -24.59 -11.77 -1.83
N LEU A 158 -25.66 -12.25 -2.48
CA LEU A 158 -25.63 -13.03 -3.71
C LEU A 158 -26.13 -12.20 -4.88
N PHE A 159 -25.50 -12.35 -6.04
CA PHE A 159 -25.97 -11.74 -7.28
C PHE A 159 -25.83 -12.65 -8.50
N GLY A 160 -26.79 -12.54 -9.41
CA GLY A 160 -26.73 -13.10 -10.76
C GLY A 160 -26.72 -14.63 -10.82
N GLY A 161 -26.00 -15.17 -11.81
CA GLY A 161 -25.88 -16.59 -12.12
C GLY A 161 -26.83 -17.07 -13.22
N ASP A 162 -26.64 -18.32 -13.64
CA ASP A 162 -27.48 -18.99 -14.65
C ASP A 162 -28.38 -20.06 -14.03
N ALA A 163 -29.61 -20.18 -14.54
CA ALA A 163 -30.68 -21.07 -14.08
C ALA A 163 -31.56 -21.55 -15.26
N GLY A 164 -30.95 -21.98 -16.37
CA GLY A 164 -31.68 -22.15 -17.64
C GLY A 164 -32.12 -20.81 -18.24
N GLY A 165 -31.38 -19.75 -17.92
CA GLY A 165 -31.72 -18.35 -18.09
C GLY A 165 -30.96 -17.50 -17.07
N HIS A 166 -30.39 -16.39 -17.52
CA HIS A 166 -29.49 -15.58 -16.71
C HIS A 166 -30.25 -14.66 -15.74
N ASN A 167 -29.80 -14.60 -14.50
CA ASN A 167 -30.44 -13.85 -13.42
C ASN A 167 -29.77 -12.49 -13.19
N ASP A 168 -30.57 -11.53 -12.71
CA ASP A 168 -30.16 -10.17 -12.32
C ASP A 168 -30.61 -9.82 -10.90
N GLU A 169 -30.98 -10.84 -10.13
CA GLU A 169 -31.52 -10.70 -8.78
C GLU A 169 -30.41 -10.52 -7.75
N THR A 170 -30.69 -9.70 -6.73
CA THR A 170 -29.85 -9.59 -5.52
C THR A 170 -30.56 -10.26 -4.35
N TRP A 171 -29.85 -11.09 -3.61
CA TRP A 171 -30.36 -11.81 -2.45
C TRP A 171 -29.42 -11.62 -1.25
N GLU A 172 -29.99 -11.55 -0.05
CA GLU A 172 -29.23 -11.43 1.19
C GLU A 172 -29.57 -12.57 2.15
N TRP A 173 -28.53 -13.25 2.65
CA TRP A 173 -28.61 -14.27 3.67
C TRP A 173 -28.18 -13.70 5.02
N ASN A 174 -29.06 -13.77 6.01
CA ASN A 174 -28.79 -13.27 7.37
C ASN A 174 -28.36 -14.37 8.36
N GLY A 175 -28.00 -15.56 7.88
CA GLY A 175 -27.73 -16.73 8.72
C GLY A 175 -28.93 -17.61 9.04
N VAL A 176 -30.14 -17.17 8.68
CA VAL A 176 -31.40 -17.89 8.95
C VAL A 176 -32.27 -18.00 7.70
N ALA A 177 -32.46 -16.91 6.96
CA ALA A 177 -33.33 -16.86 5.80
C ALA A 177 -32.75 -15.95 4.70
N TRP A 178 -33.11 -16.26 3.47
CA TRP A 178 -32.84 -15.42 2.30
C TRP A 178 -33.91 -14.35 2.15
N THR A 179 -33.49 -13.12 1.86
CA THR A 179 -34.37 -11.99 1.50
C THR A 179 -33.95 -11.42 0.16
N GLN A 180 -34.89 -11.37 -0.79
CA GLN A 180 -34.62 -10.72 -2.09
C GLN A 180 -34.60 -9.20 -1.91
N ARG A 181 -33.63 -8.54 -2.53
CA ARG A 181 -33.52 -7.08 -2.57
C ARG A 181 -33.91 -6.57 -3.97
N PRO A 182 -35.12 -5.99 -4.12
CA PRO A 182 -35.54 -5.42 -5.40
C PRO A 182 -34.86 -4.06 -5.63
N GLY A 183 -34.57 -3.72 -6.89
CA GLY A 183 -34.01 -2.42 -7.24
C GLY A 183 -33.36 -2.41 -8.62
N PRO A 184 -32.76 -1.27 -9.01
CA PRO A 184 -31.88 -1.19 -10.18
C PRO A 184 -30.79 -2.25 -10.04
N SER A 185 -30.57 -2.99 -11.12
CA SER A 185 -29.64 -4.11 -11.17
C SER A 185 -28.57 -3.83 -12.22
N PRO A 186 -27.33 -4.34 -12.03
CA PRO A 186 -26.32 -4.46 -13.08
C PRO A 186 -26.83 -5.18 -14.35
N GLY A 187 -27.99 -5.83 -14.27
CA GLY A 187 -28.59 -6.61 -15.34
C GLY A 187 -28.10 -8.05 -15.32
N ARG A 188 -28.66 -8.87 -16.20
CA ARG A 188 -28.46 -10.33 -16.18
C ARG A 188 -27.00 -10.68 -16.46
N THR A 189 -26.31 -11.30 -15.50
CA THR A 189 -24.92 -11.72 -15.70
C THR A 189 -24.53 -12.94 -14.87
N TYR A 190 -23.56 -13.68 -15.37
CA TYR A 190 -22.97 -14.88 -14.80
C TYR A 190 -21.45 -14.84 -15.08
N LEU A 191 -20.66 -15.62 -14.35
CA LEU A 191 -19.19 -15.62 -14.43
C LEU A 191 -18.53 -14.27 -14.09
N HIS A 192 -19.28 -13.37 -13.46
CA HIS A 192 -18.74 -12.17 -12.84
C HIS A 192 -18.14 -12.53 -11.48
N GLN A 193 -17.33 -11.64 -10.93
CA GLN A 193 -16.92 -11.75 -9.53
C GLN A 193 -17.45 -10.60 -8.69
N MET A 194 -17.57 -10.89 -7.40
CA MET A 194 -17.86 -9.91 -6.37
C MET A 194 -16.84 -9.98 -5.25
N VAL A 195 -16.61 -8.83 -4.62
CA VAL A 195 -15.86 -8.73 -3.38
C VAL A 195 -16.50 -7.69 -2.47
N TYR A 196 -16.41 -7.88 -1.15
CA TYR A 196 -16.80 -6.86 -0.20
C TYR A 196 -15.58 -6.03 0.20
N ASP A 197 -15.69 -4.71 0.04
CA ASP A 197 -14.71 -3.73 0.51
C ASP A 197 -15.20 -3.16 1.86
N PRO A 198 -14.61 -3.59 2.99
CA PRO A 198 -15.00 -3.13 4.32
C PRO A 198 -14.62 -1.68 4.62
N ASP A 199 -13.60 -1.12 3.96
CA ASP A 199 -13.22 0.29 4.16
C ASP A 199 -14.21 1.22 3.48
N TRP A 200 -14.67 0.85 2.29
CA TRP A 200 -15.71 1.58 1.58
C TRP A 200 -17.12 1.22 2.05
N GLY A 201 -17.28 0.07 2.71
CA GLY A 201 -18.57 -0.47 3.14
C GLY A 201 -19.46 -0.87 1.95
N ARG A 202 -18.86 -1.37 0.86
CA ARG A 202 -19.56 -1.67 -0.39
C ARG A 202 -19.19 -3.04 -0.93
N THR A 203 -20.16 -3.72 -1.54
CA THR A 203 -19.84 -4.86 -2.42
C THR A 203 -19.54 -4.34 -3.82
N VAL A 204 -18.40 -4.72 -4.38
CA VAL A 204 -17.98 -4.43 -5.75
C VAL A 204 -18.26 -5.63 -6.63
N LEU A 205 -18.78 -5.39 -7.84
CA LEU A 205 -18.98 -6.37 -8.90
C LEU A 205 -18.22 -5.94 -10.15
N PHE A 206 -17.53 -6.89 -10.79
CA PHE A 206 -16.87 -6.66 -12.07
C PHE A 206 -16.99 -7.85 -13.02
N GLY A 207 -17.06 -7.54 -14.30
CA GLY A 207 -16.94 -8.51 -15.39
C GLY A 207 -18.20 -9.35 -15.61
N GLY A 208 -17.98 -10.56 -16.09
CA GLY A 208 -19.00 -11.53 -16.42
C GLY A 208 -19.51 -11.41 -17.84
N GLU A 209 -20.40 -12.33 -18.20
CA GLU A 209 -21.02 -12.39 -19.53
C GLU A 209 -22.50 -12.02 -19.43
N SER A 210 -23.03 -11.43 -20.51
CA SER A 210 -24.46 -11.23 -20.67
C SER A 210 -25.02 -11.70 -21.99
N PRO A 211 -26.26 -12.18 -22.00
CA PRO A 211 -26.83 -12.84 -23.17
C PRO A 211 -27.08 -11.81 -24.26
N GLY A 212 -26.59 -12.09 -25.46
CA GLY A 212 -26.74 -11.19 -26.61
C GLY A 212 -25.89 -9.91 -26.54
N ILE A 213 -25.05 -9.75 -25.50
CA ILE A 213 -24.11 -8.62 -25.35
C ILE A 213 -22.66 -9.14 -25.35
N GLY A 214 -22.39 -10.26 -24.68
CA GLY A 214 -21.05 -10.81 -24.48
C GLY A 214 -20.42 -10.34 -23.15
N ALA A 215 -19.09 -10.35 -23.10
CA ALA A 215 -18.32 -9.96 -21.92
C ALA A 215 -18.58 -8.51 -21.49
N ARG A 216 -18.54 -8.26 -20.18
CA ARG A 216 -18.75 -6.95 -19.58
C ARG A 216 -17.50 -6.38 -18.93
N ASN A 217 -17.45 -5.05 -18.82
CA ASN A 217 -16.38 -4.29 -18.15
C ASN A 217 -16.91 -3.21 -17.20
N GLN A 218 -18.22 -3.16 -16.95
CA GLN A 218 -18.76 -2.17 -16.03
C GLN A 218 -18.43 -2.58 -14.60
N THR A 219 -17.98 -1.63 -13.79
CA THR A 219 -17.81 -1.81 -12.35
C THR A 219 -19.07 -1.31 -11.64
N TRP A 220 -19.64 -2.14 -10.78
CA TRP A 220 -20.82 -1.81 -10.00
C TRP A 220 -20.51 -1.89 -8.50
N SER A 221 -21.20 -1.08 -7.71
CA SER A 221 -21.11 -1.09 -6.24
C SER A 221 -22.49 -1.18 -5.60
N TRP A 222 -22.59 -1.87 -4.47
CA TRP A 222 -23.81 -2.07 -3.68
C TRP A 222 -23.64 -1.50 -2.26
N ASP A 223 -24.55 -0.61 -1.81
CA ASP A 223 -24.56 -0.08 -0.41
C ASP A 223 -25.26 -0.97 0.61
N GLY A 224 -25.96 -2.00 0.17
CA GLY A 224 -26.99 -2.63 0.99
C GLY A 224 -28.41 -2.22 0.67
N ALA A 225 -28.61 -1.30 -0.27
CA ALA A 225 -29.95 -0.90 -0.73
C ALA A 225 -30.10 -0.92 -2.26
N SER A 226 -29.08 -0.48 -3.00
CA SER A 226 -29.12 -0.33 -4.45
C SER A 226 -27.76 -0.50 -5.12
N TRP A 227 -27.78 -0.98 -6.36
CA TRP A 227 -26.59 -1.03 -7.20
C TRP A 227 -26.39 0.30 -7.92
N SER A 228 -25.14 0.78 -7.93
CA SER A 228 -24.71 1.98 -8.65
C SER A 228 -23.49 1.68 -9.50
N GLN A 229 -23.57 2.01 -10.80
CA GLN A 229 -22.42 1.89 -11.70
C GLN A 229 -21.41 2.98 -11.41
N LEU A 230 -20.12 2.61 -11.36
CA LEU A 230 -19.05 3.57 -11.14
C LEU A 230 -18.67 4.28 -12.44
N PRO A 231 -18.38 5.59 -12.39
CA PRO A 231 -18.29 6.43 -13.59
C PRO A 231 -16.92 6.42 -14.28
N PHE A 232 -16.01 5.54 -13.89
CA PHE A 232 -14.65 5.48 -14.44
C PHE A 232 -14.45 4.26 -15.35
N ALA A 233 -13.56 4.41 -16.32
CA ALA A 233 -13.11 3.32 -17.16
C ALA A 233 -12.26 2.36 -16.33
N GLY A 234 -12.61 1.08 -16.36
CA GLY A 234 -11.87 0.01 -15.68
C GLY A 234 -11.12 -0.89 -16.66
N PRO A 235 -10.77 -2.11 -16.22
CA PRO A 235 -10.19 -3.14 -17.08
C PRO A 235 -11.07 -3.42 -18.31
N SER A 236 -10.49 -4.05 -19.34
CA SER A 236 -11.24 -4.54 -20.50
C SER A 236 -12.31 -5.57 -20.12
N ALA A 237 -13.30 -5.74 -21.00
CA ALA A 237 -14.38 -6.69 -20.79
C ALA A 237 -13.84 -8.12 -20.67
N ARG A 238 -14.34 -8.87 -19.68
CA ARG A 238 -13.88 -10.22 -19.36
C ARG A 238 -14.89 -10.99 -18.51
N TRP A 239 -14.91 -12.31 -18.64
CA TRP A 239 -15.57 -13.21 -17.70
C TRP A 239 -14.54 -14.02 -16.92
N GLU A 240 -14.99 -14.62 -15.82
CA GLU A 240 -14.18 -15.38 -14.86
C GLU A 240 -12.89 -14.67 -14.39
N PRO A 241 -12.88 -13.34 -14.15
CA PRO A 241 -11.72 -12.74 -13.49
C PRO A 241 -11.57 -13.34 -12.09
N GLY A 242 -10.37 -13.27 -11.53
CA GLY A 242 -10.20 -13.41 -10.09
C GLY A 242 -10.31 -12.04 -9.43
N LEU A 243 -11.07 -11.95 -8.34
CA LEU A 243 -11.25 -10.72 -7.57
C LEU A 243 -11.06 -11.00 -6.09
N ALA A 244 -10.25 -10.19 -5.40
CA ALA A 244 -10.01 -10.32 -3.97
C ALA A 244 -9.78 -8.94 -3.35
N TYR A 245 -10.12 -8.78 -2.08
CA TYR A 245 -9.87 -7.54 -1.33
C TYR A 245 -8.65 -7.76 -0.46
N ASP A 246 -7.64 -6.94 -0.69
CA ASP A 246 -6.38 -6.91 0.05
C ASP A 246 -6.53 -5.92 1.21
N SER A 247 -6.85 -6.43 2.40
CA SER A 247 -7.01 -5.61 3.60
C SER A 247 -5.71 -5.06 4.17
N GLY A 248 -4.55 -5.49 3.66
CA GLY A 248 -3.25 -4.92 4.04
C GLY A 248 -2.94 -3.64 3.27
N ARG A 249 -3.47 -3.51 2.05
CA ARG A 249 -3.25 -2.35 1.18
C ARG A 249 -4.52 -1.53 0.92
N ASN A 250 -5.66 -1.96 1.45
CA ASN A 250 -6.97 -1.32 1.32
C ASN A 250 -7.40 -1.17 -0.15
N VAL A 251 -7.20 -2.23 -0.94
CA VAL A 251 -7.53 -2.26 -2.37
C VAL A 251 -8.22 -3.56 -2.76
N THR A 252 -9.13 -3.46 -3.72
CA THR A 252 -9.64 -4.60 -4.48
C THR A 252 -8.69 -4.91 -5.62
N VAL A 253 -8.16 -6.13 -5.67
CA VAL A 253 -7.27 -6.63 -6.72
C VAL A 253 -8.07 -7.51 -7.68
N LEU A 254 -7.95 -7.23 -8.98
CA LEU A 254 -8.43 -8.05 -10.08
C LEU A 254 -7.25 -8.67 -10.81
N PHE A 255 -7.35 -9.96 -11.13
CA PHE A 255 -6.36 -10.66 -11.95
C PHE A 255 -7.04 -11.51 -13.02
N GLY A 256 -6.49 -11.47 -14.22
CA GLY A 256 -6.84 -12.38 -15.31
C GLY A 256 -8.30 -12.33 -15.71
N GLY A 257 -8.91 -13.50 -15.94
CA GLY A 257 -10.17 -13.66 -16.68
C GLY A 257 -9.93 -13.76 -18.17
N GLU A 258 -10.99 -13.87 -18.96
CA GLU A 258 -10.84 -14.11 -20.40
C GLU A 258 -11.97 -13.51 -21.23
N THR A 259 -11.72 -13.46 -22.54
CA THR A 259 -12.77 -13.37 -23.57
C THR A 259 -12.55 -14.50 -24.57
N ASN A 260 -12.04 -14.20 -25.76
CA ASN A 260 -11.54 -15.22 -26.68
C ASN A 260 -10.13 -15.70 -26.32
N LEU A 261 -9.41 -14.93 -25.49
CA LEU A 261 -8.07 -15.23 -24.98
C LEU A 261 -8.00 -14.86 -23.49
N PRO A 262 -7.15 -15.54 -22.70
CA PRO A 262 -6.93 -15.24 -21.30
C PRO A 262 -6.14 -13.95 -21.12
N PHE A 263 -6.46 -13.23 -20.06
CA PHE A 263 -5.70 -12.08 -19.59
C PHE A 263 -4.72 -12.50 -18.49
N GLY A 264 -3.55 -11.85 -18.45
CA GLY A 264 -2.56 -12.00 -17.38
C GLY A 264 -2.24 -10.68 -16.67
N ASP A 265 -3.09 -9.67 -16.83
CA ASP A 265 -2.96 -8.36 -16.21
C ASP A 265 -3.51 -8.36 -14.77
N THR A 266 -2.97 -7.44 -13.96
CA THR A 266 -3.44 -7.16 -12.60
C THR A 266 -3.94 -5.72 -12.54
N TRP A 267 -5.09 -5.51 -11.92
CA TRP A 267 -5.71 -4.20 -11.73
C TRP A 267 -6.08 -3.99 -10.27
N GLU A 268 -6.09 -2.74 -9.83
CA GLU A 268 -6.47 -2.38 -8.46
C GLU A 268 -7.53 -1.29 -8.44
N LEU A 269 -8.52 -1.46 -7.57
CA LEU A 269 -9.56 -0.49 -7.26
C LEU A 269 -9.45 -0.13 -5.78
N GLY A 270 -9.28 1.15 -5.46
CA GLY A 270 -9.20 1.64 -4.09
C GLY A 270 -9.29 3.17 -4.04
N PRO A 271 -9.00 3.80 -2.89
CA PRO A 271 -8.87 5.24 -2.78
C PRO A 271 -7.93 5.77 -3.89
N PRO A 272 -8.18 6.97 -4.45
CA PRO A 272 -7.30 7.52 -5.47
C PRO A 272 -5.87 7.54 -4.93
N CYS A 273 -4.97 6.86 -5.65
CA CYS A 273 -3.55 6.78 -5.31
C CYS A 273 -3.01 8.20 -5.05
N GLN A 274 -2.69 8.53 -3.80
CA GLN A 274 -2.29 9.89 -3.43
C GLN A 274 -0.77 10.04 -3.55
N GLN A 275 -0.34 11.03 -4.33
CA GLN A 275 1.06 11.46 -4.29
C GLN A 275 1.46 11.84 -2.85
N PRO A 276 2.71 11.59 -2.44
CA PRO A 276 3.15 11.96 -1.11
C PRO A 276 3.09 13.47 -0.96
N VAL A 277 2.75 13.94 0.25
CA VAL A 277 2.78 15.37 0.58
C VAL A 277 3.76 15.56 1.72
N VAL A 278 4.72 16.46 1.53
CA VAL A 278 5.69 16.85 2.57
C VAL A 278 4.95 17.71 3.59
N ALA A 279 4.70 17.17 4.79
CA ALA A 279 4.07 17.86 5.90
C ALA A 279 5.06 18.76 6.64
N VAL A 280 6.29 18.27 6.82
CA VAL A 280 7.37 19.00 7.49
C VAL A 280 8.60 18.98 6.62
N HIS A 281 9.11 20.17 6.36
CA HIS A 281 10.27 20.43 5.53
C HIS A 281 11.55 20.51 6.39
N PRO A 282 12.70 19.96 5.93
CA PRO A 282 13.97 20.21 6.59
C PRO A 282 14.35 21.69 6.51
N PHE A 283 15.08 22.16 7.52
CA PHE A 283 15.52 23.54 7.63
C PHE A 283 17.04 23.63 7.56
N GLY A 284 17.54 24.74 7.02
CA GLY A 284 18.98 24.99 6.93
C GLY A 284 19.63 25.16 8.31
N ARG A 285 20.89 24.79 8.42
CA ARG A 285 21.65 24.82 9.69
C ARG A 285 23.03 25.40 9.49
N SER A 286 23.56 26.05 10.52
CA SER A 286 24.97 26.42 10.61
C SER A 286 25.64 25.61 11.71
N VAL A 287 26.78 25.00 11.41
CA VAL A 287 27.50 24.10 12.33
C VAL A 287 29.00 24.35 12.33
N CYS A 288 29.69 23.97 13.40
CA CYS A 288 31.16 24.01 13.41
C CYS A 288 31.72 22.98 12.40
N PRO A 289 32.97 23.17 11.93
CA PRO A 289 33.66 22.16 11.13
C PRO A 289 33.60 20.77 11.78
N SER A 290 33.25 19.75 11.00
CA SER A 290 33.16 18.34 11.43
C SER A 290 32.12 18.02 12.51
N ALA A 291 31.25 18.96 12.88
CA ALA A 291 30.16 18.69 13.81
C ALA A 291 29.06 17.87 13.14
N GLN A 292 28.46 16.93 13.86
CA GLN A 292 27.28 16.20 13.37
C GLN A 292 26.04 17.10 13.39
N THR A 293 25.18 16.93 12.39
CA THR A 293 23.94 17.69 12.24
C THR A 293 22.77 16.78 11.89
N ARG A 294 21.54 17.20 12.24
CA ARG A 294 20.32 16.41 11.97
C ARG A 294 19.29 17.20 11.18
N PHE A 295 18.80 16.60 10.09
CA PHE A 295 17.67 17.08 9.31
C PHE A 295 16.49 16.12 9.47
N THR A 296 15.28 16.65 9.51
CA THR A 296 14.05 15.87 9.64
C THR A 296 13.05 16.28 8.58
N VAL A 297 12.28 15.33 8.09
CA VAL A 297 11.17 15.51 7.15
C VAL A 297 9.98 14.69 7.64
N ALA A 298 8.75 15.10 7.35
CA ALA A 298 7.57 14.28 7.65
C ALA A 298 6.58 14.33 6.49
N ALA A 299 5.83 13.24 6.31
CA ALA A 299 4.76 13.13 5.32
C ALA A 299 3.39 13.17 5.99
N THR A 300 2.34 13.62 5.29
CA THR A 300 0.95 13.45 5.76
C THR A 300 0.43 12.04 5.51
N ASN A 301 0.93 11.38 4.48
CA ASN A 301 0.43 10.08 4.03
C ASN A 301 1.24 8.95 4.69
N PRO A 302 0.62 7.83 5.09
CA PRO A 302 1.36 6.65 5.56
C PRO A 302 2.06 5.93 4.40
N GLY A 303 3.00 5.01 4.72
CA GLY A 303 3.63 4.14 3.72
C GLY A 303 4.60 4.84 2.75
N VAL A 304 5.11 6.01 3.12
CA VAL A 304 6.07 6.77 2.31
C VAL A 304 7.49 6.24 2.53
N SER A 305 8.24 6.06 1.44
CA SER A 305 9.68 5.84 1.51
C SER A 305 10.45 7.14 1.32
N TYR A 306 11.62 7.23 1.96
CA TYR A 306 12.44 8.44 1.99
C TYR A 306 13.77 8.18 1.27
N GLN A 307 14.29 9.21 0.60
CA GLN A 307 15.63 9.20 0.02
C GLN A 307 16.23 10.60 0.18
N TRP A 308 17.22 10.74 1.06
CA TRP A 308 17.94 12.00 1.21
C TRP A 308 18.91 12.21 0.05
N GLN A 309 19.02 13.47 -0.37
CA GLN A 309 19.90 13.94 -1.43
C GLN A 309 20.72 15.12 -0.96
N VAL A 310 21.90 15.28 -1.55
CA VAL A 310 22.79 16.41 -1.31
C VAL A 310 23.18 17.09 -2.62
N LEU A 311 23.35 18.41 -2.57
CA LEU A 311 23.85 19.26 -3.64
C LEU A 311 24.95 20.17 -3.08
N GLY A 312 25.93 20.54 -3.90
CA GLY A 312 27.00 21.47 -3.51
C GLY A 312 28.36 20.78 -3.33
N GLY A 313 29.38 21.57 -2.99
CA GLY A 313 30.76 21.11 -3.03
C GLY A 313 31.15 20.64 -4.45
N PRO A 314 31.60 19.38 -4.64
CA PRO A 314 31.96 18.85 -5.96
C PRO A 314 30.74 18.38 -6.80
N ALA A 315 29.53 18.34 -6.23
CA ALA A 315 28.32 17.94 -6.97
C ALA A 315 27.72 19.10 -7.77
N SER A 316 27.50 18.87 -9.07
CA SER A 316 26.76 19.78 -9.96
C SER A 316 25.26 19.49 -10.04
N ALA A 317 24.80 18.40 -9.42
CA ALA A 317 23.40 17.99 -9.37
C ALA A 317 23.11 17.27 -8.03
N TRP A 318 21.83 17.19 -7.68
CA TRP A 318 21.37 16.45 -6.50
C TRP A 318 21.77 14.97 -6.61
N THR A 319 22.45 14.47 -5.59
CA THR A 319 22.96 13.09 -5.52
C THR A 319 22.35 12.38 -4.33
N ASP A 320 21.87 11.15 -4.54
CA ASP A 320 21.33 10.30 -3.47
C ASP A 320 22.41 9.96 -2.43
N LEU A 321 22.07 10.15 -1.16
CA LEU A 321 22.89 9.71 -0.05
C LEU A 321 22.67 8.22 0.22
N VAL A 322 23.75 7.52 0.55
CA VAL A 322 23.73 6.14 1.06
C VAL A 322 24.04 6.13 2.55
N GLU A 323 23.62 5.06 3.23
CA GLU A 323 23.99 4.84 4.63
C GLU A 323 25.52 4.65 4.77
N GLY A 324 26.13 5.36 5.71
CA GLY A 324 27.57 5.38 5.89
C GLY A 324 28.28 6.45 5.04
N ALA A 325 29.49 6.13 4.57
CA ALA A 325 30.37 7.10 3.93
C ALA A 325 29.91 7.45 2.50
N ASN A 326 29.80 8.74 2.20
CA ASN A 326 29.37 9.26 0.91
C ASN A 326 30.53 9.98 0.21
N VAL A 327 30.82 9.55 -1.02
CA VAL A 327 31.85 10.14 -1.90
C VAL A 327 31.16 10.80 -3.08
N ILE A 328 31.38 12.09 -3.27
CA ILE A 328 30.67 12.91 -4.26
C ILE A 328 31.72 13.58 -5.13
N GLY A 329 31.62 13.43 -6.45
CA GLY A 329 32.65 13.94 -7.37
C GLY A 329 34.06 13.44 -7.06
N GLY A 330 34.19 12.24 -6.48
CA GLY A 330 35.48 11.64 -6.10
C GLY A 330 36.08 12.15 -4.79
N GLN A 331 35.39 13.00 -4.04
CA GLN A 331 35.83 13.48 -2.72
C GLN A 331 34.90 12.92 -1.62
N PRO A 332 35.43 12.43 -0.49
CA PRO A 332 34.61 12.11 0.67
C PRO A 332 33.99 13.40 1.22
N VAL A 333 32.66 13.48 1.24
CA VAL A 333 31.94 14.70 1.63
C VAL A 333 31.30 14.57 3.01
N LEU A 334 30.71 13.42 3.33
CA LEU A 334 30.03 13.22 4.60
C LEU A 334 29.82 11.74 4.93
N THR A 335 29.49 11.45 6.19
CA THR A 335 28.88 10.17 6.59
C THR A 335 27.42 10.43 6.96
N ALA A 336 26.51 9.63 6.40
CA ALA A 336 25.08 9.75 6.62
C ALA A 336 24.56 8.57 7.45
N THR A 337 23.67 8.87 8.39
CA THR A 337 22.86 7.88 9.09
C THR A 337 21.38 8.21 8.96
N GLY A 338 20.58 7.25 8.53
CA GLY A 338 19.17 7.44 8.23
C GLY A 338 18.90 8.02 6.84
N ALA A 339 19.76 7.72 5.86
CA ALA A 339 19.64 8.24 4.48
C ALA A 339 18.31 7.86 3.78
N THR A 340 17.63 6.82 4.24
CA THR A 340 16.32 6.37 3.77
C THR A 340 15.21 6.48 4.83
N SER A 341 15.39 7.38 5.81
CA SER A 341 14.45 7.58 6.92
C SER A 341 13.93 9.02 7.01
N GLU A 342 12.95 9.25 7.88
CA GLU A 342 12.42 10.59 8.20
C GLU A 342 13.45 11.53 8.86
N SER A 343 14.58 10.99 9.36
CA SER A 343 15.62 11.75 10.04
C SER A 343 17.01 11.40 9.52
N LEU A 344 17.65 12.34 8.83
CA LEU A 344 19.04 12.23 8.42
C LEU A 344 19.95 12.83 9.49
N VAL A 345 20.93 12.05 9.96
CA VAL A 345 22.12 12.56 10.66
C VAL A 345 23.27 12.59 9.67
N ALA A 346 23.87 13.76 9.48
CA ALA A 346 25.01 13.95 8.60
C ALA A 346 26.23 14.44 9.39
N ASP A 347 27.38 13.86 9.12
CA ASP A 347 28.68 14.21 9.68
C ASP A 347 29.59 14.72 8.56
N GLY A 348 30.28 15.85 8.74
CA GLY A 348 31.18 16.45 7.74
C GLY A 348 32.39 15.58 7.37
N GLY A 349 32.56 14.41 8.00
CA GLY A 349 33.62 13.47 7.68
C GLY A 349 35.00 13.95 8.15
N LEU A 350 36.06 13.29 7.68
CA LEU A 350 37.45 13.53 8.15
C LEU A 350 38.05 14.88 7.74
N ALA A 351 37.46 15.56 6.74
CA ALA A 351 37.95 16.84 6.21
C ALA A 351 37.07 18.05 6.62
N GLY A 352 35.96 17.81 7.33
CA GLY A 352 35.01 18.85 7.74
C GLY A 352 34.02 19.24 6.64
N TRP A 353 33.12 20.17 6.97
CA TRP A 353 32.05 20.60 6.08
C TRP A 353 32.55 21.44 4.92
N ILE A 354 32.08 21.12 3.71
CA ILE A 354 32.38 21.86 2.49
C ILE A 354 31.35 22.98 2.30
N ALA A 355 31.79 24.13 1.81
CA ALA A 355 30.91 25.27 1.56
C ALA A 355 29.82 24.95 0.53
N GLY A 356 28.61 25.47 0.77
CA GLY A 356 27.51 25.45 -0.19
C GLY A 356 26.74 24.13 -0.26
N LEU A 357 26.93 23.21 0.68
CA LEU A 357 26.13 21.99 0.76
C LEU A 357 24.66 22.30 1.06
N GLN A 358 23.76 21.58 0.41
CA GLN A 358 22.33 21.62 0.64
C GLN A 358 21.78 20.21 0.70
N PHE A 359 20.78 20.00 1.55
CA PHE A 359 20.13 18.71 1.75
C PHE A 359 18.66 18.81 1.38
N ARG A 360 18.11 17.78 0.75
CA ARG A 360 16.67 17.64 0.56
C ARG A 360 16.28 16.18 0.69
N CYS A 361 15.01 15.91 0.94
CA CYS A 361 14.49 14.56 0.94
C CYS A 361 13.48 14.38 -0.20
N VAL A 362 13.60 13.24 -0.87
CA VAL A 362 12.66 12.76 -1.88
C VAL A 362 11.76 11.73 -1.21
N LEU A 363 10.46 12.03 -1.17
CA LEU A 363 9.42 11.15 -0.65
C LEU A 363 8.78 10.41 -1.82
N ARG A 364 8.65 9.09 -1.71
CA ARG A 364 8.03 8.26 -2.76
C ARG A 364 6.87 7.45 -2.21
N THR A 365 5.88 7.28 -3.07
CA THR A 365 4.81 6.28 -2.94
C THR A 365 4.73 5.52 -4.27
N ALA A 366 3.89 4.49 -4.35
CA ALA A 366 3.54 3.87 -5.64
C ALA A 366 2.95 4.87 -6.66
N CYS A 367 2.42 6.01 -6.20
CA CYS A 367 1.68 6.98 -6.98
C CYS A 367 2.54 8.15 -7.52
N GLY A 368 3.79 8.27 -7.07
CA GLY A 368 4.67 9.37 -7.48
C GLY A 368 5.60 9.85 -6.37
N GLU A 369 6.18 11.01 -6.62
CA GLU A 369 7.25 11.61 -5.82
C GLU A 369 6.88 13.02 -5.38
N ALA A 370 7.28 13.39 -4.15
CA ALA A 370 7.31 14.76 -3.68
C ALA A 370 8.68 15.07 -3.11
N ILE A 371 9.16 16.28 -3.38
CA ILE A 371 10.50 16.71 -3.02
C ILE A 371 10.38 17.79 -1.96
N SER A 372 11.13 17.64 -0.86
CA SER A 372 11.21 18.70 0.14
C SER A 372 11.92 19.95 -0.42
N ASN A 373 11.74 21.09 0.23
CA ASN A 373 12.66 22.21 0.09
C ASN A 373 14.12 21.79 0.33
N ALA A 374 15.04 22.60 -0.18
CA ALA A 374 16.46 22.48 0.11
C ALA A 374 16.79 23.13 1.46
N ALA A 375 17.47 22.39 2.33
CA ALA A 375 18.02 22.83 3.59
C ALA A 375 19.52 23.11 3.41
N PRO A 376 19.94 24.38 3.31
CA PRO A 376 21.36 24.72 3.18
C PRO A 376 22.11 24.42 4.48
N LEU A 377 23.34 23.94 4.34
CA LEU A 377 24.28 23.79 5.44
C LEU A 377 25.36 24.87 5.33
N GLY A 378 25.37 25.75 6.31
CA GLY A 378 26.44 26.71 6.53
C GLY A 378 27.47 26.17 7.50
N THR A 379 28.71 26.66 7.36
CA THR A 379 29.68 26.65 8.44
C THR A 379 29.55 27.95 9.20
N VAL A 380 29.69 27.93 10.52
CA VAL A 380 29.80 29.16 11.31
C VAL A 380 30.99 29.97 10.76
N PRO A 381 30.83 31.26 10.43
CA PRO A 381 31.93 32.03 9.87
C PRO A 381 33.03 32.25 10.91
N ASP A 382 34.27 32.00 10.51
CA ASP A 382 35.42 32.74 11.04
C ASP A 382 35.20 34.22 10.69
N MET A 383 34.98 35.04 11.71
CA MET A 383 34.66 36.46 11.52
C MET A 383 35.88 37.24 11.02
N THR A 384 37.09 36.74 11.29
CA THR A 384 38.35 37.33 10.83
C THR A 384 38.71 36.95 9.40
N ALA A 385 37.97 36.05 8.73
CA ALA A 385 38.18 35.63 7.34
C ALA A 385 38.32 36.78 6.32
N THR A 386 37.76 37.96 6.62
CA THR A 386 37.86 39.18 5.79
C THR A 386 38.76 40.27 6.36
N ALA A 387 39.38 40.01 7.51
CA ALA A 387 40.26 40.94 8.20
C ALA A 387 41.62 41.05 7.49
N ASN A 388 42.18 42.26 7.42
CA ASN A 388 43.52 42.47 6.87
C ASN A 388 44.56 42.03 7.90
N PRO A 389 45.38 40.99 7.64
CA PRO A 389 46.32 40.42 8.61
C PRO A 389 47.40 41.40 9.10
N PHE A 390 47.54 42.56 8.45
CA PHE A 390 48.60 43.53 8.72
C PHE A 390 48.18 44.75 9.55
N LEU A 391 46.94 44.78 10.06
CA LEU A 391 46.49 45.83 10.99
C LEU A 391 46.57 45.33 12.44
N PRO A 392 47.09 46.13 13.39
CA PRO A 392 47.09 45.76 14.81
C PRO A 392 45.65 45.60 15.33
N GLY A 393 45.36 44.46 15.98
CA GLY A 393 44.05 44.17 16.60
C GLY A 393 43.08 43.33 15.77
N PHE A 394 43.55 42.72 14.68
CA PHE A 394 42.74 41.86 13.81
C PHE A 394 43.32 40.42 13.90
N GLY A 395 42.47 39.45 14.24
CA GLY A 395 42.88 38.05 14.46
C GLY A 395 43.36 37.34 13.20
N VAL A 396 43.80 36.09 13.34
CA VAL A 396 44.26 35.26 12.24
C VAL A 396 43.07 34.54 11.58
N PRO A 397 42.85 34.72 10.26
CA PRO A 397 41.84 33.96 9.53
C PRO A 397 42.31 32.52 9.32
N ASP A 398 42.08 31.67 10.31
CA ASP A 398 42.51 30.27 10.36
C ASP A 398 41.34 29.27 10.32
N GLY A 399 40.09 29.76 10.25
CA GLY A 399 38.90 28.92 10.20
C GLY A 399 38.52 28.26 11.54
N ILE A 400 39.15 28.67 12.64
CA ILE A 400 38.89 28.19 14.00
C ILE A 400 38.36 29.36 14.81
N VAL A 401 37.10 29.32 15.26
CA VAL A 401 36.60 30.41 16.10
C VAL A 401 37.23 30.28 17.48
N ASN A 402 37.97 31.31 17.85
CA ASN A 402 38.74 31.37 19.08
C ASN A 402 38.60 32.75 19.74
N ASN A 403 39.39 33.01 20.79
CA ASN A 403 39.30 34.28 21.52
C ASN A 403 39.51 35.50 20.60
N GLU A 404 40.34 35.39 19.57
CA GLU A 404 40.59 36.47 18.61
C GLU A 404 39.32 36.82 17.82
N ASP A 405 38.56 35.83 17.35
CA ASP A 405 37.28 36.02 16.66
C ASP A 405 36.23 36.64 17.56
N PHE A 406 36.19 36.23 18.83
CA PHE A 406 35.27 36.80 19.81
C PHE A 406 35.53 38.28 20.05
N PHE A 407 36.80 38.67 20.23
CA PHE A 407 37.14 40.07 20.40
C PHE A 407 36.94 40.88 19.12
N PHE A 408 37.15 40.28 17.95
CA PHE A 408 36.87 40.90 16.67
C PHE A 408 35.36 41.13 16.46
N TYR A 409 34.54 40.13 16.74
CA TYR A 409 33.08 40.26 16.74
C TYR A 409 32.62 41.36 17.70
N LEU A 410 33.14 41.40 18.93
CA LEU A 410 32.78 42.41 19.91
C LEU A 410 33.12 43.83 19.42
N ALA A 411 34.24 43.99 18.70
CA ALA A 411 34.63 45.27 18.11
C ALA A 411 33.67 45.70 16.98
N LEU A 412 33.28 44.78 16.10
CA LEU A 412 32.29 45.03 15.05
C LEU A 412 30.92 45.37 15.64
N PHE A 413 30.50 44.60 16.65
CA PHE A 413 29.24 44.78 17.36
C PHE A 413 29.18 46.17 18.01
N ALA A 414 30.23 46.56 18.73
CA ALA A 414 30.34 47.88 19.36
C ALA A 414 30.41 49.02 18.34
N ALA A 415 30.93 48.78 17.13
CA ALA A 415 31.02 49.75 16.05
C ALA A 415 29.71 49.89 15.25
N GLY A 416 28.69 49.07 15.51
CA GLY A 416 27.47 49.06 14.72
C GLY A 416 27.67 48.50 13.30
N ASP A 417 28.71 47.69 13.10
CA ASP A 417 29.07 47.20 11.78
C ASP A 417 28.07 46.11 11.32
N PRO A 418 27.48 46.22 10.11
CA PRO A 418 26.53 45.23 9.59
C PRO A 418 27.08 43.80 9.52
N ARG A 419 28.40 43.62 9.54
CA ARG A 419 29.02 42.28 9.60
C ARG A 419 28.76 41.56 10.92
N ALA A 420 28.46 42.28 12.00
CA ALA A 420 28.13 41.68 13.29
C ALA A 420 26.67 41.22 13.39
N ASP A 421 25.85 41.51 12.38
CA ASP A 421 24.46 41.05 12.27
C ASP A 421 24.45 39.61 11.75
N VAL A 422 24.62 38.69 12.69
CA VAL A 422 24.71 37.25 12.45
C VAL A 422 23.34 36.58 12.42
N THR A 423 22.27 37.32 12.70
CA THR A 423 20.89 36.82 12.67
C THR A 423 20.07 37.29 11.47
N THR A 424 20.63 38.13 10.58
CA THR A 424 19.99 38.55 9.30
C THR A 424 19.49 37.37 8.44
N GLY A 425 20.08 36.18 8.57
CA GLY A 425 19.64 34.96 7.88
C GLY A 425 18.78 34.00 8.72
N ALA A 426 18.49 34.31 9.99
CA ALA A 426 17.65 33.47 10.85
C ALA A 426 16.18 33.49 10.38
N ILE A 427 15.34 32.52 10.79
CA ILE A 427 13.90 32.52 10.45
C ILE A 427 13.12 32.83 11.74
N PRO A 428 12.10 33.73 11.72
CA PRO A 428 11.38 34.12 12.94
C PRO A 428 10.63 32.93 13.58
N GLY A 429 10.76 32.75 14.91
CA GLY A 429 9.90 31.86 15.69
C GLY A 429 10.56 30.68 16.44
N LEU A 430 11.89 30.60 16.52
CA LEU A 430 12.58 29.58 17.32
C LEU A 430 13.11 30.12 18.66
N ALA A 431 13.19 29.25 19.68
CA ALA A 431 13.68 29.60 21.01
C ALA A 431 15.22 29.70 21.03
N GLY A 432 15.73 30.89 21.38
CA GLY A 432 17.18 31.21 21.38
C GLY A 432 17.67 32.01 20.17
N PHE A 433 16.77 32.55 19.34
CA PHE A 433 17.11 33.11 18.03
C PHE A 433 16.65 34.56 17.89
N GLY A 434 17.53 35.42 17.37
CA GLY A 434 17.21 36.78 16.97
C GLY A 434 16.19 36.83 15.83
N THR A 435 15.51 37.96 15.72
CA THR A 435 14.59 38.20 14.61
C THR A 435 15.42 38.66 13.43
N PRO A 436 15.34 38.02 12.24
CA PRO A 436 15.97 38.53 11.01
C PRO A 436 15.32 39.87 10.64
N ASN A 437 15.85 40.94 11.19
CA ASN A 437 15.33 42.29 11.06
C ASN A 437 16.34 43.22 10.37
N GLY A 438 17.54 42.72 10.07
CA GLY A 438 18.65 43.52 9.51
C GLY A 438 19.11 44.63 10.48
N MET A 439 18.81 44.47 11.77
CA MET A 439 19.18 45.39 12.83
C MET A 439 20.08 44.67 13.81
N LEU A 440 21.31 45.16 13.92
CA LEU A 440 22.25 44.71 14.92
C LEU A 440 21.73 44.99 16.33
N ASP A 441 21.37 43.94 17.07
CA ASP A 441 20.83 44.06 18.42
C ASP A 441 21.39 43.00 19.40
N SER A 442 20.92 43.00 20.65
CA SER A 442 21.41 42.06 21.67
C SER A 442 21.23 40.59 21.29
N ASN A 443 20.29 40.27 20.39
CA ASN A 443 20.06 38.91 19.94
C ASN A 443 21.23 38.40 19.07
N ASP A 444 21.83 39.25 18.24
CA ASP A 444 23.04 38.89 17.48
C ASP A 444 24.18 38.56 18.43
N PHE A 445 24.36 39.38 19.47
CA PHE A 445 25.41 39.18 20.47
C PHE A 445 25.27 37.84 21.20
N PHE A 446 24.06 37.53 21.71
CA PHE A 446 23.84 36.27 22.40
C PHE A 446 23.88 35.06 21.46
N HIS A 447 23.49 35.23 20.20
CA HIS A 447 23.61 34.18 19.18
C HIS A 447 25.09 33.85 18.93
N TYR A 448 25.91 34.86 18.67
CA TYR A 448 27.34 34.67 18.47
C TYR A 448 28.04 34.11 19.72
N LEU A 449 27.68 34.60 20.91
CA LEU A 449 28.24 34.09 22.18
C LEU A 449 27.93 32.61 22.40
N ALA A 450 26.74 32.14 22.00
CA ALA A 450 26.38 30.72 22.08
C ALA A 450 27.23 29.87 21.12
N LEU A 451 27.51 30.37 19.92
CA LEU A 451 28.39 29.72 18.96
C LEU A 451 29.83 29.65 19.49
N PHE A 452 30.37 30.77 19.99
CA PHE A 452 31.69 30.82 20.61
C PHE A 452 31.82 29.91 21.84
N ALA A 453 30.83 29.91 22.73
CA ALA A 453 30.84 29.05 23.93
C ALA A 453 30.78 27.54 23.59
N SER A 454 30.29 27.19 22.40
CA SER A 454 30.26 25.81 21.92
C SER A 454 31.59 25.32 21.35
N GLY A 455 32.61 26.19 21.25
CA GLY A 455 33.92 25.85 20.72
C GLY A 455 33.92 25.57 19.22
N CYS A 456 32.92 26.11 18.50
CA CYS A 456 33.21 26.60 17.16
C CYS A 456 34.31 27.64 17.35
#